data_AF-A0A1A8GFK7-F1
#
_entry.id   AF-A0A1A8GFK7-F1
#
_cell.length_a   1.000
_cell.length_b   1.000
_cell.length_c   1.000
_cell.angle_alpha   90.00
_cell.angle_beta   90.00
_cell.angle_gamma   90.00
#
_symmetry.space_group_name_H-M   'P 1'
#
loop_
_entity.id
_entity.type
_entity.pdbx_description
1 polymer ?
#
loop_
_entity_poly.entity_id
_entity_poly.type
_entity_poly.pdbx_seq_one_letter_code
_entity_poly.pdbx_strand_id
1 'polypeptide(L)'
;FPSGMISVSYDDWDYPLEARVRDGLGIITSAAAAMLEEYGDIPEAKTSCYGQMEKTSKLPPSALHKYMMNVTWDGRDLSFTEDGYQENPKLVVIVLNKEREWEKMGRLDNGSLTVKYPVWPRFNSFGDAELDDNHLSIVTLEEKPFVIVEDVERLTGTCMRNSVPCRKHIKDNTTEAGGTYIKKCCKGFCIDILKKIAK
;
A
#
# COMPACT_ATOMS: atom_id res chain seq x y z
N PHE A 1 8.70 -1.59 -21.24
CA PHE A 1 8.16 -2.52 -20.24
C PHE A 1 7.09 -3.39 -20.91
N PRO A 2 7.04 -4.71 -20.66
CA PRO A 2 6.00 -5.60 -21.18
C PRO A 2 4.64 -5.33 -20.52
N SER A 3 3.55 -5.56 -21.26
CA SER A 3 2.20 -5.53 -20.71
C SER A 3 2.03 -6.58 -19.60
N GLY A 4 1.20 -6.27 -18.61
CA GLY A 4 1.04 -7.06 -17.38
C GLY A 4 2.13 -6.82 -16.34
N MET A 5 3.12 -5.95 -16.62
CA MET A 5 4.11 -5.55 -15.62
C MET A 5 3.44 -4.93 -14.40
N ILE A 6 3.73 -5.48 -13.23
CA ILE A 6 3.29 -4.97 -11.94
C ILE A 6 4.40 -4.08 -11.37
N SER A 7 4.02 -2.89 -10.92
CA SER A 7 4.92 -1.97 -10.22
C SER A 7 4.19 -1.33 -9.03
N VAL A 8 4.96 -0.66 -8.19
CA VAL A 8 4.48 0.11 -7.04
C VAL A 8 4.99 1.54 -7.19
N SER A 9 4.11 2.51 -6.98
CA SER A 9 4.47 3.94 -7.01
C SER A 9 3.80 4.68 -5.85
N TYR A 10 4.25 5.92 -5.60
CA TYR A 10 3.45 6.86 -4.85
C TYR A 10 2.12 7.14 -5.58
N ASP A 11 1.10 7.52 -4.82
CA ASP A 11 -0.22 7.83 -5.38
C ASP A 11 -0.21 9.19 -6.10
N ASP A 12 0.36 9.23 -7.31
CA ASP A 12 0.44 10.44 -8.15
C ASP A 12 -0.95 11.01 -8.51
N TRP A 13 -1.99 10.17 -8.51
CA TRP A 13 -3.37 10.59 -8.78
C TRP A 13 -3.99 11.37 -7.61
N ASP A 14 -3.88 10.83 -6.39
CA ASP A 14 -4.50 11.46 -5.21
C ASP A 14 -3.55 12.46 -4.52
N TYR A 15 -2.27 12.45 -4.87
CA TYR A 15 -1.23 13.27 -4.26
C TYR A 15 -0.28 13.88 -5.31
N PRO A 16 -0.71 14.93 -6.03
CA PRO A 16 0.05 15.53 -7.13
C PRO A 16 1.30 16.29 -6.66
N LEU A 17 2.14 16.70 -7.61
CA LEU A 17 3.44 17.33 -7.34
C LEU A 17 3.32 18.59 -6.46
N GLU A 18 2.33 19.45 -6.71
CA GLU A 18 2.12 20.69 -5.97
C GLU A 18 1.84 20.41 -4.49
N ALA A 19 1.06 19.36 -4.21
CA ALA A 19 0.78 18.93 -2.85
C ALA A 19 2.04 18.37 -2.17
N ARG A 20 2.89 17.63 -2.90
CA ARG A 20 4.18 17.13 -2.37
C ARG A 20 5.15 18.25 -2.05
N VAL A 21 5.26 19.26 -2.92
CA VAL A 21 6.14 20.41 -2.71
C VAL A 21 5.68 21.20 -1.48
N ARG A 22 4.37 21.45 -1.35
CA ARG A 22 3.79 22.12 -0.18
C ARG A 22 4.07 21.34 1.11
N ASP A 23 3.84 20.03 1.09
CA ASP A 23 4.05 19.21 2.28
C ASP A 23 5.55 19.08 2.61
N GLY A 24 6.43 19.01 1.62
CA GLY A 24 7.88 19.07 1.79
C GLY A 24 8.36 20.36 2.43
N LEU A 25 7.80 21.51 2.01
CA LEU A 25 8.04 22.80 2.66
C LEU A 25 7.50 22.79 4.09
N GLY A 26 6.31 22.22 4.31
CA GLY A 26 5.72 22.02 5.64
C GLY A 26 6.62 21.24 6.59
N ILE A 27 7.23 20.14 6.13
CA ILE A 27 8.19 19.34 6.91
C ILE A 27 9.39 20.18 7.34
N ILE A 28 10.06 20.85 6.38
CA ILE A 28 11.28 21.63 6.65
C ILE A 28 10.98 22.79 7.61
N THR A 29 9.90 23.52 7.36
CA THR A 29 9.51 24.67 8.18
C THR A 29 9.06 24.27 9.58
N SER A 30 8.31 23.17 9.72
CA SER A 30 7.92 22.64 11.03
C SER A 30 9.13 22.19 11.85
N ALA A 31 10.09 21.51 11.20
CA ALA A 31 11.33 21.09 11.84
C ALA A 31 12.17 22.30 12.29
N ALA A 32 12.29 23.32 11.45
CA ALA A 32 12.99 24.56 11.78
C ALA A 32 12.31 25.32 12.92
N ALA A 33 10.97 25.38 12.95
CA ALA A 33 10.21 26.00 14.03
C ALA A 33 10.42 25.26 15.37
N ALA A 34 10.35 23.93 15.37
CA ALA A 34 10.60 23.12 16.57
C ALA A 34 12.03 23.29 17.10
N MET A 35 13.02 23.36 16.20
CA MET A 35 14.41 23.62 16.57
C MET A 35 14.59 25.03 17.15
N LEU A 36 13.94 26.05 16.56
CA LEU A 36 13.95 27.42 17.07
C LEU A 36 13.33 27.50 18.47
N GLU A 37 12.26 26.75 18.72
CA GLU A 37 11.60 26.70 20.03
C GLU A 37 12.51 26.07 21.10
N GLU A 38 13.24 24.99 20.79
CA GLU A 38 14.10 24.30 21.75
C GLU A 38 15.45 25.02 21.98
N TYR A 39 16.07 25.56 20.93
CA TYR A 39 17.42 26.13 20.99
C TYR A 39 17.49 27.65 20.86
N GLY A 40 16.40 28.31 20.49
CA GLY A 40 16.36 29.76 20.29
C GLY A 40 17.14 30.26 19.06
N ASP A 41 17.58 29.35 18.18
CA ASP A 41 18.38 29.67 17.00
C ASP A 41 18.10 28.72 15.84
N ILE A 42 18.20 29.22 14.60
CA ILE A 42 18.18 28.43 13.37
C ILE A 42 19.52 28.68 12.66
N PRO A 43 20.40 27.65 12.53
CA PRO A 43 21.68 27.81 11.87
C PRO A 43 21.52 28.32 10.44
N GLU A 44 22.41 29.24 10.03
CA GLU A 44 22.43 29.71 8.65
C GLU A 44 22.68 28.56 7.67
N ALA A 45 21.85 28.50 6.63
CA ALA A 45 21.98 27.51 5.58
C ALA A 45 23.25 27.78 4.74
N LYS A 46 24.00 26.73 4.42
CA LYS A 46 25.12 26.85 3.50
C LYS A 46 24.62 27.19 2.10
N THR A 47 25.19 28.23 1.50
CA THR A 47 24.87 28.69 0.14
C THR A 47 25.89 28.23 -0.91
N SER A 48 27.02 27.63 -0.49
CA SER A 48 28.08 27.15 -1.37
C SER A 48 28.69 25.83 -0.90
N CYS A 49 28.99 24.94 -1.85
CA CYS A 49 29.68 23.68 -1.62
C CYS A 49 31.21 23.82 -1.51
N TYR A 50 31.76 24.99 -1.88
CA TYR A 50 33.21 25.23 -1.93
C TYR A 50 33.78 25.90 -0.66
N GLY A 51 32.91 26.32 0.27
CA GLY A 51 33.32 26.93 1.54
C GLY A 51 33.86 25.91 2.55
N GLN A 52 34.86 26.29 3.34
CA GLN A 52 35.31 25.48 4.48
C GLN A 52 34.14 25.23 5.45
N MET A 53 34.16 24.09 6.16
CA MET A 53 33.23 23.84 7.26
C MET A 53 33.48 24.89 8.37
N GLU A 54 32.69 25.96 8.34
CA GLU A 54 32.55 26.92 9.41
C GLU A 54 32.17 26.19 10.71
N LYS A 55 33.07 26.23 11.71
CA LYS A 55 32.87 25.63 13.05
C LYS A 55 32.07 26.55 13.99
N THR A 56 31.44 27.58 13.46
CA THR A 56 30.84 28.71 14.19
C THR A 56 29.45 28.42 14.73
N SER A 57 28.75 27.37 14.28
CA SER A 57 27.46 26.99 14.86
C SER A 57 27.64 26.18 16.14
N LYS A 58 26.96 26.59 17.22
CA LYS A 58 26.90 25.83 18.48
C LYS A 58 26.21 24.47 18.31
N LEU A 59 25.40 24.34 17.27
CA LEU A 59 24.64 23.15 16.92
C LEU A 59 25.37 22.32 15.85
N PRO A 60 25.36 20.97 15.95
CA PRO A 60 25.90 20.13 14.90
C PRO A 60 25.09 20.30 13.60
N PRO A 61 25.70 20.15 12.42
CA PRO A 61 24.98 20.25 11.13
C PRO A 61 23.79 19.29 11.00
N SER A 62 23.79 18.19 11.76
CA SER A 62 22.70 17.21 11.83
C SER A 62 21.64 17.55 12.88
N ALA A 63 21.67 18.72 13.52
CA ALA A 63 20.68 19.09 14.53
C ALA A 63 19.25 19.09 13.97
N LEU A 64 19.08 19.59 12.74
CA LEU A 64 17.78 19.64 12.07
C LEU A 64 17.22 18.24 11.78
N HIS A 65 18.09 17.25 11.53
CA HIS A 65 17.69 15.87 11.22
C HIS A 65 16.81 15.27 12.32
N LYS A 66 17.13 15.54 13.59
CA LYS A 66 16.32 15.09 14.74
C LYS A 66 14.87 15.59 14.64
N TYR A 67 14.67 16.84 14.21
CA TYR A 67 13.35 17.47 14.10
C TYR A 67 12.62 17.11 12.81
N MET A 68 13.33 16.57 11.82
CA MET A 68 12.73 16.09 10.57
C MET A 68 12.21 14.65 10.66
N MET A 69 12.57 13.89 11.70
CA MET A 69 12.16 12.49 11.84
C MET A 69 10.68 12.32 12.15
N ASN A 70 10.17 13.05 13.15
CA ASN A 70 8.79 12.93 13.62
C ASN A 70 8.04 14.22 13.30
N VAL A 71 7.42 14.28 12.12
CA VAL A 71 6.76 15.50 11.64
C VAL A 71 5.30 15.24 11.33
N THR A 72 4.44 15.95 12.05
CA THR A 72 3.01 16.04 11.76
C THR A 72 2.70 17.35 11.05
N TRP A 73 2.12 17.29 9.85
CA TRP A 73 1.77 18.46 9.05
C TRP A 73 0.36 18.31 8.48
N ASP A 74 -0.46 19.37 8.60
CA ASP A 74 -1.83 19.39 8.06
C ASP A 74 -2.67 18.17 8.50
N GLY A 75 -2.55 17.80 9.79
CA GLY A 75 -3.24 16.65 10.38
C GLY A 75 -2.77 15.26 9.90
N ARG A 76 -1.69 15.20 9.12
CA ARG A 76 -1.10 13.96 8.61
C ARG A 76 0.26 13.71 9.24
N ASP A 77 0.54 12.44 9.48
CA ASP A 77 1.88 11.97 9.84
C ASP A 77 2.73 11.83 8.58
N LEU A 78 3.82 12.60 8.52
CA LEU A 78 4.82 12.60 7.44
C LEU A 78 6.21 12.22 7.97
N SER A 79 6.25 11.41 9.03
CA SER A 79 7.50 10.96 9.67
C SER A 79 8.37 10.11 8.75
N PHE A 80 9.65 10.03 9.10
CA PHE A 80 10.69 9.33 8.36
C PHE A 80 11.34 8.23 9.20
N THR A 81 11.83 7.20 8.53
CA THR A 81 12.66 6.14 9.10
C THR A 81 14.09 6.61 9.29
N GLU A 82 14.86 5.88 10.11
CA GLU A 82 16.29 6.18 10.32
C GLU A 82 17.12 6.16 9.02
N ASP A 83 16.69 5.37 8.03
CA ASP A 83 17.32 5.29 6.71
C ASP A 83 16.91 6.44 5.75
N GLY A 84 16.05 7.36 6.19
CA GLY A 84 15.63 8.55 5.45
C GLY A 84 14.45 8.34 4.48
N TYR A 85 13.72 7.23 4.59
CA TYR A 85 12.48 7.01 3.84
C TYR A 85 11.27 7.49 4.64
N GLN A 86 10.17 7.80 3.97
CA GLN A 86 8.92 8.07 4.69
C GLN A 86 8.43 6.80 5.39
N GLU A 87 7.98 6.91 6.65
CA GLU A 87 7.58 5.75 7.47
C GLU A 87 6.27 5.12 6.97
N ASN A 88 5.26 5.95 6.70
CA ASN A 88 3.92 5.50 6.28
C ASN A 88 3.50 6.12 4.93
N PRO A 89 4.18 5.79 3.81
CA PRO A 89 3.85 6.35 2.52
C PRO A 89 2.55 5.76 1.96
N LYS A 90 1.75 6.60 1.30
CA LYS A 90 0.59 6.14 0.52
C LYS A 90 1.05 5.64 -0.83
N LEU A 91 0.99 4.33 -1.02
CA LEU A 91 1.46 3.66 -2.22
C LEU A 91 0.29 3.08 -3.01
N VAL A 92 0.49 2.95 -4.31
CA VAL A 92 -0.45 2.32 -5.23
C VAL A 92 0.22 1.21 -6.00
N VAL A 93 -0.53 0.14 -6.22
CA VAL A 93 -0.13 -0.94 -7.12
C VAL A 93 -0.62 -0.57 -8.51
N ILE A 94 0.30 -0.47 -9.46
CA ILE A 94 0.02 -0.09 -10.83
C ILE A 94 0.41 -1.21 -11.78
N VAL A 95 -0.36 -1.36 -12.85
CA VAL A 95 -0.09 -2.34 -13.90
C VAL A 95 -0.11 -1.71 -15.27
N LEU A 96 0.86 -2.11 -16.09
CA LEU A 96 0.96 -1.66 -17.47
C LEU A 96 -0.03 -2.45 -18.34
N ASN A 97 -1.04 -1.78 -18.88
CA ASN A 97 -2.05 -2.40 -19.73
C ASN A 97 -1.52 -2.68 -21.16
N LYS A 98 -2.41 -3.09 -22.07
CA LYS A 98 -2.07 -3.43 -23.46
C LYS A 98 -1.80 -2.18 -24.31
N GLU A 99 -2.48 -1.09 -23.95
CA GLU A 99 -2.36 0.24 -24.53
C GLU A 99 -1.07 0.96 -24.07
N ARG A 100 -0.28 0.31 -23.19
CA ARG A 100 0.95 0.82 -22.58
C ARG A 100 0.73 2.03 -21.66
N GLU A 101 -0.42 2.06 -21.01
CA GLU A 101 -0.79 3.01 -19.98
C GLU A 101 -0.76 2.33 -18.61
N TRP A 102 -0.37 3.10 -17.59
CA TRP A 102 -0.37 2.61 -16.20
C TRP A 102 -1.76 2.76 -15.60
N GLU A 103 -2.35 1.65 -15.16
CA GLU A 103 -3.64 1.63 -14.49
C GLU A 103 -3.47 1.31 -12.99
N LYS A 104 -4.18 2.07 -12.14
CA LYS A 104 -4.23 1.87 -10.68
C LYS A 104 -5.05 0.62 -10.35
N MET A 105 -4.37 -0.39 -9.80
CA MET A 105 -4.94 -1.70 -9.47
C MET A 105 -5.11 -1.97 -7.98
N GLY A 106 -4.46 -1.16 -7.14
CA GLY A 106 -4.66 -1.22 -5.71
C GLY A 106 -4.02 -0.06 -4.98
N ARG A 107 -4.32 0.04 -3.70
CA ARG A 107 -3.79 1.04 -2.78
C ARG A 107 -3.31 0.36 -1.51
N LEU A 108 -2.09 0.66 -1.11
CA LEU A 108 -1.52 0.27 0.17
C LEU A 108 -1.56 1.50 1.08
N ASP A 109 -2.34 1.40 2.15
CA ASP A 109 -2.53 2.47 3.13
C ASP A 109 -2.53 1.86 4.53
N ASN A 110 -1.74 2.41 5.45
CA ASN A 110 -1.60 1.93 6.84
C ASN A 110 -1.38 0.40 6.95
N GLY A 111 -0.51 -0.16 6.10
CA GLY A 111 -0.22 -1.60 6.08
C GLY A 111 -1.31 -2.49 5.49
N SER A 112 -2.42 -1.92 4.99
CA SER A 112 -3.52 -2.66 4.36
C SER A 112 -3.56 -2.45 2.85
N LEU A 113 -3.45 -3.55 2.09
CA LEU A 113 -3.57 -3.55 0.64
C LEU A 113 -5.02 -3.77 0.21
N THR A 114 -5.60 -2.76 -0.45
CA THR A 114 -6.91 -2.84 -1.11
C THR A 114 -6.71 -2.92 -2.62
N VAL A 115 -7.21 -3.99 -3.24
CA VAL A 115 -7.11 -4.21 -4.70
C VAL A 115 -8.44 -3.97 -5.39
N LYS A 116 -8.40 -3.40 -6.60
CA LYS A 116 -9.57 -3.08 -7.44
C LYS A 116 -10.39 -4.33 -7.78
N TYR A 117 -9.71 -5.45 -8.03
CA TYR A 117 -10.36 -6.72 -8.34
C TYR A 117 -10.07 -7.79 -7.26
N PRO A 118 -11.10 -8.55 -6.83
CA PRO A 118 -10.96 -9.67 -5.89
C PRO A 118 -9.95 -10.73 -6.30
N VAL A 119 -9.87 -10.99 -7.60
CA VAL A 119 -9.00 -11.96 -8.25
C VAL A 119 -8.04 -11.12 -9.09
N TRP A 120 -6.78 -11.10 -8.68
CA TRP A 120 -5.71 -10.31 -9.28
C TRP A 120 -4.40 -11.11 -9.18
N PRO A 121 -3.55 -11.17 -10.23
CA PRO A 121 -3.63 -10.46 -11.51
C PRO A 121 -4.50 -11.17 -12.58
N ARG A 122 -5.16 -10.37 -13.44
CA ARG A 122 -5.79 -10.83 -14.71
C ARG A 122 -4.80 -10.96 -15.87
N PHE A 123 -3.54 -10.57 -15.63
CA PHE A 123 -2.45 -10.68 -16.58
C PHE A 123 -1.55 -11.82 -16.13
N ASN A 124 -1.36 -12.84 -16.96
CA ASN A 124 -0.45 -13.94 -16.65
C ASN A 124 0.99 -13.42 -16.49
N SER A 125 1.77 -14.08 -15.62
CA SER A 125 3.19 -13.77 -15.38
C SER A 125 4.08 -13.83 -16.63
N PHE A 126 3.56 -14.33 -17.75
CA PHE A 126 4.25 -14.51 -19.02
C PHE A 126 3.95 -13.43 -20.07
N GLY A 127 3.21 -12.38 -19.72
CA GLY A 127 2.97 -11.26 -20.64
C GLY A 127 2.09 -11.63 -21.84
N ASP A 128 1.22 -12.63 -21.67
CA ASP A 128 0.33 -13.08 -22.74
C ASP A 128 -0.69 -12.00 -23.09
N ALA A 129 -0.90 -11.83 -24.39
CA ALA A 129 -1.60 -10.71 -25.01
C ALA A 129 -3.13 -10.76 -24.88
N GLU A 130 -3.68 -11.76 -24.21
CA GLU A 130 -5.12 -11.91 -23.97
C GLU A 130 -5.46 -11.52 -22.53
N LEU A 131 -6.58 -10.81 -22.35
CA LEU A 131 -7.14 -10.68 -21.01
C LEU A 131 -7.48 -12.11 -20.63
N ASP A 132 -7.04 -12.59 -19.46
CA ASP A 132 -7.48 -13.91 -19.00
C ASP A 132 -8.97 -13.83 -18.62
N ASP A 133 -9.83 -13.80 -19.64
CA ASP A 133 -11.28 -13.97 -19.49
C ASP A 133 -11.61 -15.46 -19.23
N ASN A 134 -10.60 -16.34 -19.11
CA ASN A 134 -10.78 -17.72 -18.64
C ASN A 134 -10.90 -17.83 -17.11
N HIS A 135 -11.22 -16.74 -16.41
CA HIS A 135 -11.57 -16.82 -15.00
C HIS A 135 -12.95 -17.46 -14.81
N LEU A 136 -12.96 -18.73 -14.42
CA LEU A 136 -14.17 -19.44 -14.03
C LEU A 136 -14.58 -19.05 -12.60
N SER A 137 -15.76 -18.47 -12.45
CA SER A 137 -16.36 -18.23 -11.14
C SER A 137 -17.03 -19.50 -10.62
N ILE A 138 -16.49 -20.08 -9.54
CA ILE A 138 -17.01 -21.30 -8.93
C ILE A 138 -17.78 -20.95 -7.66
N VAL A 139 -19.01 -21.46 -7.55
CA VAL A 139 -19.85 -21.33 -6.35
C VAL A 139 -20.10 -22.72 -5.78
N THR A 140 -20.05 -22.85 -4.46
CA THR A 140 -20.29 -24.10 -3.75
C THR A 140 -20.98 -23.83 -2.41
N LEU A 141 -21.44 -24.88 -1.75
CA LEU A 141 -22.09 -24.84 -0.44
C LEU A 141 -21.16 -25.37 0.64
N GLU A 142 -21.37 -24.95 1.89
CA GLU A 142 -20.64 -25.47 3.05
C GLU A 142 -21.18 -26.86 3.41
N GLU A 143 -20.41 -27.91 3.11
CA GLU A 143 -20.81 -29.29 3.29
C GLU A 143 -19.62 -30.13 3.78
N LYS A 144 -19.60 -30.49 5.06
CA LYS A 144 -18.51 -31.32 5.63
C LYS A 144 -18.70 -32.78 5.20
N PRO A 145 -17.64 -33.49 4.73
CA PRO A 145 -16.22 -33.11 4.72
C PRO A 145 -15.72 -32.52 3.37
N PHE A 146 -16.61 -32.26 2.42
CA PHE A 146 -16.28 -31.88 1.05
C PHE A 146 -15.82 -30.42 0.91
N VAL A 147 -16.53 -29.49 1.54
CA VAL A 147 -16.22 -28.06 1.59
C VAL A 147 -16.43 -27.56 3.01
N ILE A 148 -15.33 -27.18 3.65
CA ILE A 148 -15.25 -26.65 5.00
C ILE A 148 -14.89 -25.17 4.88
N VAL A 149 -15.71 -24.31 5.48
CA VAL A 149 -15.48 -22.87 5.51
C VAL A 149 -14.95 -22.48 6.89
N GLU A 150 -13.82 -21.80 6.91
CA GLU A 150 -13.16 -21.29 8.12
C GLU A 150 -12.92 -19.79 8.02
N ASP A 151 -12.74 -19.16 9.17
CA ASP A 151 -12.37 -17.75 9.23
C ASP A 151 -10.92 -17.55 8.78
N VAL A 152 -10.64 -16.37 8.21
CA VAL A 152 -9.25 -15.94 7.95
C VAL A 152 -8.48 -15.82 9.26
N GLU A 153 -7.17 -16.10 9.20
CA GLU A 153 -6.31 -15.99 10.37
C GLU A 153 -6.25 -14.53 10.86
N ARG A 154 -6.48 -14.29 12.16
CA ARG A 154 -6.64 -12.93 12.71
C ARG A 154 -5.40 -12.05 12.59
N LEU A 155 -4.20 -12.64 12.68
CA LEU A 155 -2.95 -11.90 12.66
C LEU A 155 -2.53 -11.52 11.24
N THR A 156 -2.70 -12.43 10.28
CA THR A 156 -2.23 -12.24 8.90
C THR A 156 -3.32 -11.72 7.96
N GLY A 157 -4.60 -11.94 8.30
CA GLY A 157 -5.72 -11.65 7.40
C GLY A 157 -5.75 -12.55 6.16
N THR A 158 -4.99 -13.64 6.14
CA THR A 158 -4.84 -14.53 4.98
C THR A 158 -5.27 -15.97 5.31
N CYS A 159 -5.32 -16.82 4.27
CA CYS A 159 -5.66 -18.24 4.40
C CYS A 159 -4.41 -19.10 4.54
N MET A 160 -4.51 -20.18 5.31
CA MET A 160 -3.45 -21.18 5.44
C MET A 160 -3.17 -21.88 4.10
N ARG A 161 -1.98 -22.47 3.93
CA ARG A 161 -1.54 -23.07 2.65
C ARG A 161 -2.47 -24.17 2.09
N ASN A 162 -3.16 -24.90 2.97
CA ASN A 162 -4.09 -25.96 2.58
C ASN A 162 -5.48 -25.45 2.20
N SER A 163 -5.84 -24.21 2.56
CA SER A 163 -7.11 -23.59 2.17
C SER A 163 -6.93 -22.67 0.95
N VAL A 164 -8.04 -22.19 0.41
CA VAL A 164 -8.09 -21.15 -0.62
C VAL A 164 -8.95 -19.98 -0.14
N PRO A 165 -8.61 -18.74 -0.48
CA PRO A 165 -9.48 -17.59 -0.21
C PRO A 165 -10.81 -17.75 -0.96
N CYS A 166 -11.91 -17.61 -0.23
CA CYS A 166 -13.26 -17.63 -0.77
C CYS A 166 -14.11 -16.51 -0.15
N ARG A 167 -15.30 -16.26 -0.71
CA ARG A 167 -16.22 -15.22 -0.21
C ARG A 167 -17.56 -15.82 0.14
N LYS A 168 -18.08 -15.47 1.32
CA LYS A 168 -19.45 -15.83 1.75
C LYS A 168 -20.30 -14.58 1.67
N HIS A 169 -21.39 -14.65 0.92
CA HIS A 169 -22.39 -13.59 0.89
C HIS A 169 -23.26 -13.67 2.15
N ILE A 170 -23.30 -12.61 2.95
CA ILE A 170 -24.25 -12.45 4.05
C ILE A 170 -25.37 -11.56 3.57
N LYS A 171 -26.63 -12.03 3.68
CA LYS A 171 -27.77 -11.15 3.45
C LYS A 171 -27.97 -10.26 4.68
N ASP A 172 -27.82 -8.95 4.50
CA ASP A 172 -28.15 -7.95 5.52
C ASP A 172 -29.58 -7.46 5.26
N ASN A 173 -30.48 -7.67 6.22
CA ASN A 173 -31.91 -7.33 6.09
C ASN A 173 -32.20 -5.82 6.15
N THR A 174 -31.18 -4.99 6.39
CA THR A 174 -31.32 -3.56 6.71
C THR A 174 -30.96 -2.61 5.57
N THR A 175 -30.32 -3.07 4.49
CA THR A 175 -29.90 -2.24 3.36
C THR A 175 -30.56 -2.70 2.07
N GLU A 176 -31.24 -1.78 1.37
CA GLU A 176 -31.86 -2.01 0.05
C GLU A 176 -30.87 -2.53 -1.01
N ALA A 177 -29.56 -2.43 -0.75
CA ALA A 177 -28.46 -2.83 -1.62
C ALA A 177 -27.97 -4.29 -1.45
N GLY A 178 -28.66 -5.14 -0.67
CA GLY A 178 -28.49 -6.59 -0.75
C GLY A 178 -27.12 -7.13 -0.33
N GLY A 179 -26.86 -7.15 0.97
CA GLY A 179 -25.85 -8.02 1.60
C GLY A 179 -24.37 -7.67 1.38
N THR A 180 -23.51 -8.27 2.20
CA THR A 180 -22.06 -8.02 2.23
C THR A 180 -21.28 -9.31 1.98
N TYR A 181 -20.23 -9.25 1.16
CA TYR A 181 -19.30 -10.36 0.97
C TYR A 181 -18.16 -10.32 1.99
N ILE A 182 -18.06 -11.36 2.82
CA ILE A 182 -16.97 -11.54 3.78
C ILE A 182 -15.93 -12.51 3.23
N LYS A 183 -14.64 -12.19 3.39
CA LYS A 183 -13.54 -13.11 3.07
C LYS A 183 -13.52 -14.26 4.08
N LYS A 184 -13.37 -15.49 3.59
CA LYS A 184 -13.25 -16.74 4.35
C LYS A 184 -12.19 -17.63 3.70
N CYS A 185 -11.86 -18.74 4.36
CA CYS A 185 -10.96 -19.76 3.85
C CYS A 185 -11.72 -21.06 3.62
N CYS A 186 -11.70 -21.56 2.38
CA CYS A 186 -12.36 -22.79 2.00
C CYS A 186 -11.33 -23.93 1.88
N LYS A 187 -11.64 -25.10 2.43
CA LYS A 187 -10.82 -26.33 2.32
C LYS A 187 -11.68 -27.58 2.22
N GLY A 188 -11.09 -28.73 1.93
CA GLY A 188 -11.79 -30.01 1.87
C GLY A 188 -11.66 -30.69 0.52
N PHE A 189 -12.27 -31.87 0.39
CA PHE A 189 -12.07 -32.76 -0.76
C PHE A 189 -12.38 -32.10 -2.12
N CYS A 190 -13.50 -31.37 -2.23
CA CYS A 190 -13.86 -30.70 -3.48
C CYS A 190 -12.87 -29.58 -3.82
N ILE A 191 -12.40 -28.85 -2.81
CA ILE A 191 -11.40 -27.79 -2.99
C ILE A 191 -10.06 -28.38 -3.42
N ASP A 192 -9.63 -29.49 -2.83
CA ASP A 192 -8.39 -30.17 -3.17
C ASP A 192 -8.41 -30.70 -4.62
N ILE A 193 -9.53 -31.28 -5.05
CA ILE A 193 -9.74 -31.68 -6.44
C ILE A 193 -9.68 -30.46 -7.37
N LEU A 194 -10.39 -29.37 -7.05
CA LEU A 194 -10.37 -28.15 -7.85
C LEU A 194 -8.95 -27.59 -7.98
N LYS A 195 -8.19 -27.52 -6.88
CA LYS A 195 -6.78 -27.10 -6.89
C LYS A 195 -5.91 -28.01 -7.77
N LYS A 196 -6.22 -29.29 -7.85
CA LYS A 196 -5.47 -30.27 -8.64
C LYS A 196 -5.80 -30.22 -10.13
N ILE A 197 -7.05 -29.87 -10.50
CA ILE A 197 -7.48 -29.69 -11.89
C ILE A 197 -7.04 -28.32 -12.44
N ALA A 198 -6.99 -27.29 -11.59
CA ALA A 198 -6.58 -25.94 -11.98
C ALA A 198 -5.05 -25.75 -12.13
N LYS A 199 -4.27 -26.81 -11.92
CA LYS A 199 -2.81 -26.81 -12.04
C LYS A 199 -2.39 -27.50 -13.34
#